data_AF-A0A447TXJ6-F1
#
_entry.id   AF-A0A447TXJ6-F1
#
_cell.length_a   1.000
_cell.length_b   1.000
_cell.length_c   1.000
_cell.angle_alpha   90.00
_cell.angle_beta   90.00
_cell.angle_gamma   90.00
#
_symmetry.space_group_name_H-M   'P 1'
#
loop_
_entity.id
_entity.type
_entity.pdbx_description
1 polymer ?
#
loop_
_entity_poly.entity_id
_entity_poly.type
_entity_poly.pdbx_seq_one_letter_code
_entity_poly.pdbx_strand_id
1 'polypeptide(L)' 'MAKVIFTLPLVPAQTNGEQVTVTATDNANNVSPPTTAQAPDITAPDKPIITQVLDDVESFTGAAG' A
#
# COMPACT_ATOMS: atom_id res chain seq x y z
N MET A 1 -30.24 -0.90 10.30
CA MET A 1 -30.03 -1.77 9.12
C MET A 1 -28.71 -2.50 9.34
N ALA A 2 -28.67 -3.83 9.34
CA ALA A 2 -27.42 -4.58 9.50
C ALA A 2 -26.68 -4.62 8.16
N LYS A 3 -25.43 -4.13 8.12
CA LYS A 3 -24.55 -4.31 6.97
C LYS A 3 -24.03 -5.74 7.00
N VAL A 4 -24.40 -6.55 6.02
CA VAL A 4 -23.77 -7.86 5.80
C VAL A 4 -22.45 -7.61 5.07
N ILE A 5 -21.35 -8.13 5.61
CA ILE A 5 -20.01 -8.02 5.01
C ILE A 5 -19.55 -9.41 4.62
N PHE A 6 -19.07 -9.54 3.38
CA PHE A 6 -18.40 -10.75 2.90
C PHE A 6 -16.90 -10.46 2.78
N THR A 7 -16.06 -11.44 3.11
CA THR A 7 -14.61 -11.34 2.97
C THR A 7 -14.12 -12.55 2.19
N LEU A 8 -13.41 -12.30 1.09
CA LEU A 8 -12.85 -13.33 0.21
C LEU A 8 -11.35 -13.07 0.03
N PRO A 9 -10.46 -13.92 0.58
CA PRO A 9 -9.03 -13.82 0.31
C PRO A 9 -8.73 -14.25 -1.13
N LEU A 10 -7.91 -13.46 -1.83
CA LEU A 10 -7.42 -13.75 -3.17
C LEU A 10 -6.02 -14.35 -3.06
N VAL A 11 -5.83 -15.57 -3.57
CA VAL A 11 -4.54 -16.26 -3.63
C VAL A 11 -4.33 -16.79 -5.05
N PRO A 12 -3.33 -16.28 -5.79
CA PRO A 12 -2.35 -15.25 -5.39
C PRO A 12 -2.98 -13.86 -5.20
N ALA A 13 -2.28 -12.98 -4.48
CA ALA A 13 -2.66 -11.57 -4.36
C ALA A 13 -2.56 -10.86 -5.71
N GLN A 14 -3.38 -9.83 -5.90
CA GLN A 14 -3.39 -9.01 -7.10
C GLN A 14 -2.30 -7.96 -7.12
N THR A 15 -2.02 -7.43 -8.31
CA THR A 15 -1.02 -6.36 -8.51
C THR A 15 -1.56 -5.03 -8.01
N ASN A 16 -0.68 -4.12 -7.60
CA ASN A 16 -1.07 -2.80 -7.10
C ASN A 16 -1.98 -2.06 -8.11
N GLY A 17 -3.13 -1.58 -7.63
CA GLY A 17 -4.10 -0.85 -8.46
C GLY A 17 -4.93 -1.71 -9.42
N GLU A 18 -4.79 -3.04 -9.39
CA GLU A 18 -5.61 -3.93 -10.21
C GLU A 18 -7.09 -3.87 -9.80
N GLN A 19 -7.99 -3.89 -10.80
CA GLN A 19 -9.43 -3.84 -10.57
C GLN A 19 -10.02 -5.25 -10.48
N VAL A 20 -10.79 -5.49 -9.42
CA VAL A 20 -11.59 -6.71 -9.23
C VAL A 20 -13.04 -6.40 -9.50
N THR A 21 -13.73 -7.30 -10.21
CA THR A 21 -15.20 -7.28 -10.32
C THR A 21 -15.77 -8.49 -9.60
N VAL A 22 -16.75 -8.26 -8.72
CA VAL A 22 -17.37 -9.29 -7.87
C VAL A 22 -18.87 -9.33 -8.14
N THR A 23 -19.41 -10.54 -8.32
CA THR A 23 -20.85 -10.83 -8.33
C THR A 23 -21.14 -11.91 -7.30
N ALA A 24 -22.37 -11.95 -6.80
CA ALA A 24 -22.86 -13.00 -5.93
C ALA A 24 -24.03 -13.73 -6.60
N THR A 25 -24.14 -15.04 -6.37
CA THR A 25 -25.24 -15.86 -6.86
C THR A 25 -25.91 -16.56 -5.67
N ASP A 26 -27.24 -16.52 -5.62
CA ASP A 26 -28.02 -17.23 -4.59
C ASP A 26 -28.34 -18.68 -4.99
N ASN A 27 -28.95 -19.45 -4.08
CA ASN A 27 -29.34 -20.85 -4.31
C ASN A 27 -30.46 -21.01 -5.37
N ALA A 28 -31.14 -19.92 -5.75
CA ALA A 28 -32.13 -19.89 -6.81
C ALA A 28 -31.53 -19.41 -8.15
N ASN A 29 -30.20 -19.28 -8.23
CA ASN A 29 -29.43 -18.83 -9.38
C ASN A 29 -29.64 -17.36 -9.79
N ASN A 30 -30.11 -16.49 -8.89
CA ASN A 30 -30.15 -15.05 -9.15
C ASN A 30 -28.76 -14.44 -8.97
N VAL A 31 -28.31 -13.65 -9.94
CA VAL A 31 -26.99 -12.98 -9.91
C VAL A 31 -27.15 -11.51 -9.51
N SER A 32 -26.31 -11.03 -8.59
CA SER A 32 -26.28 -9.63 -8.20
C SER A 32 -25.71 -8.71 -9.29
N PRO A 33 -25.99 -7.39 -9.26
CA PRO A 33 -25.17 -6.42 -9.98
C PRO A 33 -23.68 -6.54 -9.58
N PRO A 34 -22.76 -6.23 -10.50
CA PRO A 34 -21.32 -6.25 -10.20
C PRO A 34 -20.94 -5.15 -9.22
N THR A 35 -20.00 -5.45 -8.34
CA THR A 35 -19.30 -4.48 -7.48
C THR A 35 -17.82 -4.50 -7.82
N THR A 36 -17.17 -3.35 -7.81
CA THR A 36 -15.73 -3.23 -8.08
C THR A 36 -14.92 -2.93 -6.82
N ALA A 37 -13.68 -3.41 -6.78
CA ALA A 37 -12.68 -3.08 -5.78
C ALA A 37 -11.34 -2.84 -6.47
N GLN A 38 -10.49 -1.99 -5.89
CA GLN A 38 -9.11 -1.81 -6.34
C GLN A 38 -8.17 -2.47 -5.33
N ALA A 39 -7.18 -3.21 -5.85
CA ALA A 39 -6.09 -3.72 -5.04
C ALA A 39 -5.29 -2.54 -4.45
N PRO A 40 -4.94 -2.58 -3.15
CA PRO A 40 -4.17 -1.52 -2.52
C PRO A 40 -2.76 -1.43 -3.12
N ASP A 41 -2.17 -0.23 -3.09
CA ASP A 41 -0.75 -0.05 -3.35
C ASP A 41 0.06 -0.49 -2.13
N ILE A 42 0.94 -1.46 -2.33
CA ILE A 42 1.82 -2.02 -1.29
C ILE A 42 3.30 -1.76 -1.58
N THR A 43 3.63 -0.91 -2.57
CA THR A 43 5.01 -0.56 -2.91
C THR A 43 5.60 0.33 -1.82
N ALA A 44 6.67 -0.13 -1.18
CA ALA A 44 7.43 0.69 -0.24
C ALA A 44 8.18 1.81 -0.98
N PRO A 45 8.33 3.01 -0.38
CA PRO A 45 9.13 4.07 -0.98
C PRO A 45 10.61 3.70 -1.03
N ASP A 46 11.34 4.34 -1.95
CA ASP A 46 12.79 4.21 -2.02
C ASP A 46 13.46 4.75 -0.76
N LYS A 47 14.61 4.15 -0.41
CA LYS A 47 15.44 4.64 0.69
C LYS A 47 16.01 6.01 0.34
N PRO A 48 16.06 6.97 1.29
CA PRO A 48 16.74 8.22 1.05
C PRO A 48 18.24 8.00 0.84
N ILE A 49 18.83 8.74 -0.11
CA ILE A 49 20.26 8.72 -0.40
C ILE A 49 20.86 10.04 0.07
N ILE A 50 21.82 9.99 1.00
CA ILE A 50 22.64 11.16 1.35
C ILE A 50 23.78 11.23 0.36
N THR A 51 23.77 12.24 -0.51
CA THR A 51 24.80 12.44 -1.54
C THR A 51 25.97 13.29 -1.04
N GLN A 52 25.76 14.12 -0.02
CA GLN A 52 26.78 14.99 0.52
C GLN A 52 26.55 15.27 2.00
N VAL A 53 27.64 15.33 2.75
CA VAL A 53 27.71 15.94 4.07
C VAL A 53 28.76 17.03 3.97
N LEU A 54 28.38 18.27 4.30
CA LEU A 54 29.30 19.40 4.38
C LEU A 54 29.46 19.74 5.86
N ASP A 55 30.72 19.76 6.31
CA ASP A 55 31.07 20.43 7.56
C ASP A 55 31.40 21.89 7.22
N ASP A 56 30.57 22.81 7.72
CA ASP A 56 30.71 24.25 7.49
C ASP A 56 31.36 24.96 8.69
N VAL A 57 31.95 24.19 9.61
CA VAL A 57 32.66 24.74 10.76
C VAL A 57 34.16 24.61 10.54
N GLU A 58 34.87 25.73 10.62
CA GLU A 58 36.34 25.71 10.62
C GLU A 58 36.87 24.90 11.81
N SER A 59 37.88 24.08 11.55
CA SER A 59 38.53 23.28 12.59
C SER A 59 39.12 24.18 13.68
N PHE A 60 38.61 24.06 14.90
CA PHE A 60 39.16 24.74 16.06
C PHE A 60 40.16 23.84 16.80
N THR A 61 41.41 24.31 16.96
CA THR A 61 42.38 23.69 17.89
C THR A 61 42.55 24.62 19.09
N GLY A 62 42.06 24.20 20.26
CA GLY A 62 42.24 24.95 21.51
C GLY A 62 43.66 24.82 22.05
N ALA A 63 44.15 25.86 22.75
CA ALA A 63 45.44 25.80 23.41
C ALA A 63 45.41 24.78 24.56
N ALA A 64 46.37 23.85 24.57
CA ALA A 64 46.64 23.01 25.74
C ALA A 64 47.32 23.90 26.80
N GLY A 65 46.56 24.24 27.84
CA GLY A 65 47.07 24.89 29.04
C GLY A 65 47.78 23.92 29.97
#